data_AF-A0A7N0UNA3-F1
#
_entry.id   AF-A0A7N0UNA3-F1
#
_cell.length_a   1.000
_cell.length_b   1.000
_cell.length_c   1.000
_cell.angle_alpha   90.00
_cell.angle_beta   90.00
_cell.angle_gamma   90.00
#
_symmetry.space_group_name_H-M   'P 1'
#
loop_
_entity.id
_entity.type
_entity.pdbx_description
1 polymer ?
#
loop_
_entity_poly.entity_id
_entity_poly.type
_entity_poly.pdbx_seq_one_letter_code
_entity_poly.pdbx_strand_id
1 'polypeptide(L)'
;MTESGSQLINSRYGIFICLLWNLIAVTVALIKGTDATFWLVAVIYFVVGVPGAYVLWYRPLYRAMRTDSSLRFGWFFFFYTFHICWCIFAAVAPPILSRGRAATGILGVMYYLDKHELLVAVFYLIGFGLFCIEILVSIWVLQHVYRYFRGSGKKLPI
;
A
#
# COMPACT_ATOMS: atom_id res chain seq x y z
N MET A 1 -4.38 18.09 -16.70
CA MET A 1 -3.74 17.31 -15.61
C MET A 1 -2.56 16.59 -16.22
N THR A 2 -1.34 16.85 -15.74
CA THR A 2 -0.15 16.11 -16.20
C THR A 2 -0.33 14.62 -15.92
N GLU A 3 0.26 13.76 -16.74
CA GLU A 3 0.24 12.30 -16.62
C GLU A 3 0.62 11.82 -15.19
N SER A 4 1.48 12.55 -14.50
CA SER A 4 1.82 12.29 -13.09
C SER A 4 0.63 12.37 -12.12
N GLY A 5 -0.34 13.24 -12.39
CA GLY A 5 -1.52 13.43 -11.56
C GLY A 5 -2.50 12.26 -11.65
N SER A 6 -2.68 11.67 -12.84
CA SER A 6 -3.52 10.47 -13.01
C SER A 6 -2.88 9.24 -12.39
N GLN A 7 -1.55 9.10 -12.48
CA GLN A 7 -0.83 7.97 -11.89
C GLN A 7 -0.90 7.94 -10.35
N LEU A 8 -0.87 9.10 -9.69
CA LEU A 8 -1.05 9.19 -8.24
C LEU A 8 -2.48 8.89 -7.78
N ILE A 9 -3.45 9.27 -8.60
CA ILE A 9 -4.86 8.91 -8.37
C ILE A 9 -4.99 7.39 -8.41
N ASN A 10 -4.34 6.72 -9.37
CA ASN A 10 -4.36 5.26 -9.49
C ASN A 10 -3.72 4.56 -8.28
N SER A 11 -2.56 5.03 -7.79
CA SER A 11 -1.94 4.45 -6.58
C SER A 11 -2.80 4.65 -5.31
N ARG A 12 -3.52 5.76 -5.18
CA ARG A 12 -4.45 5.94 -4.05
C ARG A 12 -5.62 4.96 -4.09
N TYR A 13 -6.13 4.63 -5.28
CA TYR A 13 -7.16 3.60 -5.42
C TYR A 13 -6.60 2.19 -5.23
N GLY A 14 -5.34 1.95 -5.62
CA GLY A 14 -4.66 0.68 -5.43
C GLY A 14 -4.57 0.27 -3.96
N ILE A 15 -4.10 1.15 -3.07
CA ILE A 15 -4.06 0.86 -1.63
C ILE A 15 -5.47 0.69 -1.02
N PHE A 16 -6.47 1.44 -1.50
CA PHE A 16 -7.87 1.27 -1.05
C PHE A 16 -8.39 -0.12 -1.39
N ILE A 17 -8.15 -0.59 -2.62
CA ILE A 17 -8.55 -1.94 -3.06
C ILE A 17 -7.82 -3.01 -2.25
N CYS A 18 -6.50 -2.85 -2.02
CA CYS A 18 -5.72 -3.79 -1.22
C CYS A 18 -6.25 -3.90 0.22
N LEU A 19 -6.51 -2.77 0.88
CA LEU A 19 -7.01 -2.75 2.25
C LEU A 19 -8.45 -3.24 2.36
N LEU A 20 -9.30 -2.94 1.37
CA LEU A 20 -10.67 -3.46 1.30
C LEU A 20 -10.65 -4.99 1.16
N TRP A 21 -9.82 -5.52 0.26
CA TRP A 21 -9.68 -6.97 0.10
C TRP A 21 -9.11 -7.61 1.37
N ASN A 22 -8.12 -6.97 2.02
CA ASN A 22 -7.59 -7.43 3.30
C ASN A 22 -8.68 -7.54 4.36
N LEU A 23 -9.57 -6.55 4.46
CA LEU A 23 -10.70 -6.58 5.41
C LEU A 23 -11.67 -7.73 5.11
N ILE A 24 -12.01 -7.96 3.84
CA ILE A 24 -12.88 -9.07 3.42
C ILE A 24 -12.23 -10.41 3.79
N ALA A 25 -10.97 -10.62 3.41
CA ALA A 25 -10.26 -11.88 3.67
C ALA A 25 -10.12 -12.16 5.17
N VAL A 26 -9.80 -11.15 5.99
CA VAL A 26 -9.70 -11.31 7.44
C VAL A 26 -11.08 -11.51 8.09
N THR A 27 -12.15 -10.95 7.52
CA THR A 27 -13.53 -11.23 7.98
C THR A 27 -13.93 -12.68 7.69
N VAL A 28 -13.56 -13.22 6.53
CA VAL A 28 -13.78 -14.65 6.21
C VAL A 28 -13.00 -15.55 7.19
N ALA A 29 -11.77 -15.19 7.51
CA ALA A 29 -10.98 -15.89 8.52
C ALA A 29 -11.63 -15.83 9.92
N LEU A 30 -12.19 -14.68 10.31
CA LEU A 30 -12.91 -14.51 11.57
C LEU A 30 -14.11 -15.46 11.67
N ILE A 31 -14.90 -15.57 10.59
CA ILE A 31 -16.05 -16.50 10.53
C ILE A 31 -15.60 -17.97 10.67
N LYS A 32 -14.38 -18.29 10.24
CA LYS A 32 -13.76 -19.62 10.38
C LYS A 32 -13.15 -19.88 11.76
N GLY A 33 -13.20 -18.92 12.69
CA GLY A 33 -12.74 -19.08 14.07
C GLY A 33 -11.37 -18.47 14.37
N THR A 34 -10.84 -17.63 13.47
CA THR A 34 -9.62 -16.86 13.72
C THR A 34 -9.87 -15.73 14.73
N ASP A 35 -8.87 -15.42 15.56
CA ASP A 35 -8.99 -14.44 16.65
C ASP A 35 -9.47 -13.05 16.17
N ALA A 36 -10.46 -12.47 16.87
CA ALA A 36 -11.03 -11.15 16.57
C ALA A 36 -10.01 -10.01 16.62
N THR A 37 -8.91 -10.18 17.35
CA THR A 37 -7.78 -9.22 17.39
C THR A 37 -7.22 -8.96 16.00
N PHE A 38 -7.10 -9.98 15.14
CA PHE A 38 -6.58 -9.81 13.78
C PHE A 38 -7.53 -9.01 12.90
N TRP A 39 -8.84 -9.20 13.11
CA TRP A 39 -9.86 -8.43 12.43
C TRP A 39 -9.85 -6.96 12.85
N LEU A 40 -9.70 -6.66 14.15
CA LEU A 40 -9.58 -5.27 14.63
C LEU A 40 -8.37 -4.56 14.02
N VAL A 41 -7.22 -5.24 13.93
CA VAL A 41 -6.02 -4.69 13.28
C VAL A 41 -6.26 -4.41 11.79
N ALA A 42 -6.95 -5.30 11.08
CA ALA A 42 -7.31 -5.08 9.68
C ALA A 42 -8.25 -3.88 9.48
N VAL A 43 -9.21 -3.67 10.39
CA VAL A 43 -10.08 -2.48 10.41
C VAL A 43 -9.27 -1.22 10.63
N ILE A 44 -8.33 -1.21 11.58
CA ILE A 44 -7.44 -0.08 11.84
C ILE A 44 -6.62 0.26 10.59
N TYR A 45 -6.08 -0.75 9.89
CA TYR A 45 -5.34 -0.53 8.65
C TYR A 45 -6.20 0.15 7.58
N PHE A 46 -7.47 -0.24 7.44
CA PHE A 46 -8.38 0.39 6.50
C PHE A 46 -8.70 1.84 6.90
N VAL A 47 -9.09 2.07 8.16
CA VAL A 47 -9.52 3.39 8.66
C VAL A 47 -8.37 4.39 8.68
N VAL A 48 -7.13 3.97 8.97
CA VAL A 48 -5.96 4.85 9.00
C VAL A 48 -5.29 4.96 7.63
N GLY A 49 -5.22 3.85 6.89
CA GLY A 49 -4.49 3.79 5.62
C GLY A 49 -5.10 4.67 4.53
N VAL A 50 -6.43 4.68 4.40
CA VAL A 50 -7.14 5.47 3.38
C VAL A 50 -6.97 6.99 3.58
N PRO A 51 -7.26 7.58 4.76
CA PRO A 51 -7.01 9.00 4.99
C PRO A 51 -5.51 9.34 5.03
N GLY A 52 -4.68 8.43 5.56
CA GLY A 52 -3.22 8.58 5.55
C GLY A 52 -2.67 8.74 4.14
N ALA A 53 -3.16 7.93 3.19
CA ALA A 53 -2.77 8.01 1.79
C ALA A 53 -3.04 9.38 1.15
N TYR A 54 -4.20 9.95 1.46
CA TYR A 54 -4.58 11.26 0.95
C TYR A 54 -3.70 12.38 1.52
N VAL A 55 -3.46 12.35 2.84
CA VAL A 55 -2.76 13.45 3.55
C VAL A 55 -1.25 13.39 3.34
N LEU A 56 -0.65 12.20 3.33
CA LEU A 56 0.80 12.04 3.40
C LEU A 56 1.49 12.09 2.04
N TRP A 57 0.86 11.61 0.97
CA TRP A 57 1.50 11.61 -0.35
C TRP A 57 0.68 12.28 -1.46
N TYR A 58 -0.64 12.12 -1.51
CA TYR A 58 -1.44 12.77 -2.56
C TYR A 58 -1.43 14.31 -2.45
N ARG A 59 -1.80 14.84 -1.27
CA ARG A 59 -1.89 16.29 -1.05
C ARG A 59 -0.54 17.01 -1.12
N PRO A 60 0.56 16.52 -0.53
CA PRO A 60 1.86 17.18 -0.59
C PRO A 60 2.41 17.20 -2.01
N LEU A 61 2.23 16.13 -2.79
CA LEU A 61 2.72 16.06 -4.16
C LEU A 61 1.91 16.94 -5.12
N TYR A 62 0.58 16.97 -4.98
CA TYR A 62 -0.25 17.91 -5.75
C TYR A 62 0.19 19.36 -5.52
N ARG A 63 0.48 19.71 -4.26
CA ARG A 63 1.00 21.04 -3.91
C ARG A 63 2.42 21.26 -4.44
N ALA A 64 3.30 20.27 -4.36
CA ALA A 64 4.67 20.35 -4.86
C ALA A 64 4.70 20.65 -6.36
N MET A 65 3.90 19.94 -7.16
CA MET A 65 3.80 20.17 -8.61
C MET A 65 3.27 21.56 -8.96
N ARG A 66 2.39 22.16 -8.13
CA ARG A 66 1.88 23.52 -8.36
C ARG A 66 2.80 24.64 -7.91
N THR A 67 3.78 24.36 -7.06
CA THR A 67 4.61 25.41 -6.41
C THR A 67 6.11 25.21 -6.61
N ASP A 68 6.50 24.20 -7.39
CA ASP A 68 7.88 23.80 -7.69
C ASP A 68 8.78 23.68 -6.45
N SER A 69 8.18 23.38 -5.30
CA SER A 69 8.86 23.37 -4.01
C SER A 69 9.55 22.02 -3.78
N SER A 70 10.88 22.02 -3.79
CA SER A 70 11.72 20.84 -3.56
C SER A 70 11.53 20.19 -2.19
N LEU A 71 11.28 20.97 -1.14
CA LEU A 71 10.99 20.46 0.22
C LEU A 71 9.70 19.63 0.25
N ARG A 72 8.68 20.02 -0.51
CA ARG A 72 7.42 19.27 -0.59
C ARG A 72 7.57 17.98 -1.39
N PHE A 73 8.44 17.97 -2.39
CA PHE A 73 8.87 16.73 -3.06
C PHE A 73 9.61 15.79 -2.10
N GLY A 74 10.52 16.31 -1.26
CA GLY A 74 11.19 15.54 -0.22
C GLY A 74 10.23 14.87 0.76
N TRP A 75 9.21 15.61 1.22
CA TRP A 75 8.16 15.06 2.08
C TRP A 75 7.39 13.92 1.40
N PHE A 76 7.03 14.09 0.13
CA PHE A 76 6.40 13.03 -0.65
C PHE A 76 7.29 11.78 -0.70
N PHE A 77 8.56 11.91 -1.08
CA PHE A 77 9.46 10.76 -1.21
C PHE A 77 9.61 9.99 0.09
N PHE A 78 9.79 10.69 1.22
CA PHE A 78 9.92 10.06 2.53
C PHE A 78 8.70 9.19 2.90
N PHE A 79 7.50 9.77 2.89
CA PHE A 79 6.28 9.04 3.26
C PHE A 79 5.89 7.98 2.24
N TYR A 80 6.16 8.22 0.95
CA TYR A 80 5.85 7.25 -0.09
C TYR A 80 6.79 6.03 -0.05
N THR A 81 8.05 6.19 0.35
CA THR A 81 8.92 5.05 0.65
C THR A 81 8.42 4.26 1.86
N PHE A 82 7.96 4.91 2.93
CA PHE A 82 7.31 4.23 4.05
C PHE A 82 6.08 3.42 3.62
N HIS A 83 5.28 3.96 2.71
CA HIS A 83 4.15 3.23 2.12
C HIS A 83 4.61 1.96 1.38
N ILE A 84 5.66 2.04 0.56
CA ILE A 84 6.22 0.86 -0.12
C ILE A 84 6.73 -0.18 0.91
N CYS A 85 7.46 0.26 1.94
CA CYS A 85 7.91 -0.62 3.01
C CYS A 85 6.74 -1.30 3.74
N TRP A 86 5.66 -0.56 3.99
CA TRP A 86 4.44 -1.11 4.57
C TRP A 86 3.78 -2.15 3.67
N CYS A 87 3.68 -1.90 2.36
CA CYS A 87 3.13 -2.88 1.42
C CYS A 87 3.98 -4.15 1.35
N ILE A 88 5.32 -4.04 1.40
CA ILE A 88 6.22 -5.20 1.49
C ILE A 88 5.98 -5.96 2.81
N PHE A 89 5.87 -5.23 3.93
CA PHE A 89 5.57 -5.82 5.22
C PHE A 89 4.22 -6.56 5.20
N ALA A 90 3.19 -5.99 4.57
CA ALA A 90 1.87 -6.62 4.42
C ALA A 90 1.90 -7.84 3.49
N ALA A 91 2.69 -7.81 2.42
CA ALA A 91 2.87 -8.94 1.50
C ALA A 91 3.60 -10.12 2.15
N VAL A 92 4.61 -9.86 2.99
CA VAL A 92 5.29 -10.92 3.74
C VAL A 92 4.44 -11.38 4.92
N ALA A 93 3.78 -10.43 5.60
CA ALA A 93 3.06 -10.62 6.87
C ALA A 93 3.91 -11.35 7.94
N PRO A 94 5.10 -10.82 8.31
CA PRO A 94 5.95 -11.46 9.31
C PRO A 94 5.23 -11.56 10.66
N PRO A 95 5.48 -12.62 11.46
CA PRO A 95 4.68 -12.97 12.63
C PRO A 95 4.82 -12.04 13.85
N ILE A 96 5.45 -10.86 13.69
CA ILE A 96 5.94 -10.00 14.77
C ILE A 96 4.79 -9.21 15.45
N LEU A 97 3.88 -8.61 14.68
CA LEU A 97 2.83 -7.74 15.23
C LEU A 97 1.47 -8.45 15.43
N SER A 98 1.25 -9.58 14.76
CA SER A 98 -0.06 -10.23 14.72
C SER A 98 0.02 -11.69 14.24
N ARG A 99 1.12 -12.39 14.55
CA ARG A 99 1.41 -13.76 14.07
C ARG A 99 1.24 -13.95 12.55
N GLY A 100 1.30 -12.88 11.76
CA GLY A 100 1.17 -12.90 10.31
C GLY A 100 -0.25 -13.08 9.77
N ARG A 101 -1.28 -12.91 10.61
CA ARG A 101 -2.69 -13.21 10.25
C ARG A 101 -3.59 -12.00 10.07
N ALA A 102 -3.12 -10.79 10.38
CA ALA A 102 -3.88 -9.54 10.19
C ALA A 102 -3.68 -8.89 8.82
N ALA A 103 -2.70 -9.38 8.04
CA ALA A 103 -2.44 -8.98 6.67
C ALA A 103 -2.47 -10.23 5.77
N THR A 104 -3.06 -10.11 4.58
CA THR A 104 -3.10 -11.17 3.56
C THR A 104 -1.74 -11.37 2.88
N GLY A 105 -0.73 -11.75 3.66
CA GLY A 105 0.62 -12.05 3.18
C GLY A 105 0.86 -13.54 2.96
N ILE A 106 1.96 -13.85 2.30
CA ILE A 106 2.33 -15.22 1.92
C ILE A 106 2.44 -16.18 3.12
N LEU A 107 2.90 -15.68 4.28
CA LEU A 107 2.98 -16.48 5.51
C LEU A 107 1.59 -16.88 6.03
N GLY A 108 0.59 -16.00 5.86
CA GLY A 108 -0.80 -16.31 6.18
C GLY A 108 -1.37 -17.38 5.25
N VAL A 109 -1.05 -17.34 3.96
CA VAL A 109 -1.45 -18.37 2.98
C VAL A 109 -0.94 -19.74 3.41
N MET A 110 0.37 -19.86 3.71
CA MET A 110 0.96 -21.13 4.14
C MET A 110 0.30 -21.67 5.41
N TYR A 111 0.04 -20.80 6.39
CA TYR A 111 -0.62 -21.19 7.64
C TYR A 111 -2.02 -21.80 7.43
N TYR A 112 -2.84 -21.22 6.55
CA TYR A 112 -4.19 -21.73 6.29
C TYR A 112 -4.19 -22.96 5.37
N LEU A 113 -3.17 -23.12 4.51
CA LEU A 113 -2.98 -24.35 3.74
C LEU A 113 -2.65 -25.53 4.66
N ASP A 114 -1.76 -25.34 5.64
CA ASP A 114 -1.40 -26.39 6.62
C ASP A 114 -2.59 -26.81 7.49
N LYS A 115 -3.56 -25.90 7.70
CA LYS A 115 -4.81 -26.16 8.42
C LYS A 115 -5.93 -26.78 7.56
N HIS A 116 -5.67 -27.05 6.28
CA HIS A 116 -6.68 -27.49 5.31
C HIS A 116 -7.84 -26.50 5.12
N GLU A 117 -7.66 -25.22 5.43
CA GLU A 117 -8.65 -24.15 5.24
C GLU A 117 -8.46 -23.47 3.87
N LEU A 118 -8.66 -24.25 2.80
CA LEU A 118 -8.43 -23.84 1.40
C LEU A 118 -9.11 -22.51 1.02
N LEU A 119 -10.34 -22.28 1.48
CA LEU A 119 -11.07 -21.06 1.16
C LEU A 119 -10.39 -19.82 1.73
N VAL A 120 -9.92 -19.85 2.98
CA VAL A 120 -9.21 -18.72 3.59
C VAL A 120 -7.86 -18.51 2.92
N ALA A 121 -7.15 -19.60 2.61
CA ALA A 121 -5.87 -19.56 1.91
C ALA A 121 -5.96 -18.88 0.54
N VAL A 122 -6.99 -19.19 -0.27
CA VAL A 122 -7.21 -18.55 -1.58
C VAL A 122 -7.47 -17.05 -1.45
N PHE A 123 -8.30 -16.64 -0.48
CA PHE A 123 -8.57 -15.22 -0.22
C PHE A 123 -7.30 -14.46 0.18
N TYR A 124 -6.45 -15.08 1.00
CA TYR A 124 -5.16 -14.51 1.40
C TYR A 124 -4.17 -14.46 0.23
N LEU A 125 -4.20 -15.44 -0.67
CA LEU A 125 -3.34 -15.47 -1.86
C LEU A 125 -3.69 -14.34 -2.84
N ILE A 126 -4.99 -14.07 -3.05
CA ILE A 126 -5.43 -12.94 -3.87
C ILE A 126 -4.96 -11.62 -3.24
N GLY A 127 -5.08 -11.48 -1.93
CA GLY A 127 -4.59 -10.31 -1.21
C GLY A 127 -3.08 -10.11 -1.34
N PHE A 128 -2.31 -11.20 -1.27
CA PHE A 128 -0.86 -11.18 -1.51
C PHE A 128 -0.52 -10.68 -2.93
N GLY A 129 -1.26 -11.17 -3.93
CA GLY A 129 -1.11 -10.71 -5.32
C GLY A 129 -1.40 -9.22 -5.47
N LEU A 130 -2.47 -8.72 -4.82
CA LEU A 130 -2.81 -7.30 -4.83
C LEU A 130 -1.70 -6.44 -4.19
N PHE A 131 -1.16 -6.85 -3.05
CA PHE A 131 -0.03 -6.14 -2.44
C PHE A 131 1.23 -6.15 -3.31
N CYS A 132 1.52 -7.26 -4.01
CA CYS A 132 2.62 -7.32 -4.97
C CYS A 132 2.44 -6.32 -6.12
N ILE A 133 1.23 -6.26 -6.69
CA ILE A 133 0.91 -5.30 -7.76
C ILE A 133 1.03 -3.86 -7.23
N GLU A 134 0.54 -3.58 -6.03
CA GLU A 134 0.63 -2.26 -5.42
C GLU A 134 2.08 -1.81 -5.22
N ILE A 135 2.97 -2.71 -4.80
CA ILE A 135 4.41 -2.44 -4.69
C ILE A 135 4.99 -2.05 -6.05
N LEU A 136 4.67 -2.81 -7.11
CA LEU A 136 5.17 -2.55 -8.47
C LEU A 136 4.68 -1.20 -9.00
N VAL A 137 3.38 -0.92 -8.87
CA VAL A 137 2.80 0.37 -9.27
C VAL A 137 3.43 1.51 -8.47
N SER A 138 3.62 1.33 -7.17
CA SER A 138 4.23 2.35 -6.31
C SER A 138 5.68 2.65 -6.70
N ILE A 139 6.50 1.62 -6.97
CA ILE A 139 7.87 1.82 -7.45
C ILE A 139 7.87 2.58 -8.78
N TRP A 140 6.95 2.24 -9.69
CA TRP A 140 6.83 2.90 -10.98
C TRP A 140 6.42 4.38 -10.86
N VAL A 141 5.47 4.71 -9.98
CA VAL A 141 5.07 6.09 -9.66
C VAL A 141 6.25 6.86 -9.05
N LEU A 142 6.96 6.25 -8.10
CA LEU A 142 8.13 6.86 -7.46
C LEU A 142 9.21 7.23 -8.49
N GLN A 143 9.51 6.32 -9.42
CA GLN A 143 10.44 6.57 -10.52
C GLN A 143 10.00 7.73 -11.42
N HIS A 144 8.71 7.81 -11.77
CA HIS A 144 8.15 8.89 -12.58
C HIS A 144 8.31 10.25 -11.89
N VAL A 145 7.92 10.34 -10.61
CA VAL A 145 8.02 11.57 -9.83
C VAL A 145 9.48 11.98 -9.63
N TYR A 146 10.37 11.02 -9.39
CA TYR A 146 11.80 11.28 -9.26
C TYR A 146 12.43 11.81 -10.56
N ARG A 147 12.08 11.23 -11.71
CA ARG A 147 12.53 11.73 -13.03
C ARG A 147 12.00 13.14 -13.30
N TYR A 148 10.75 13.43 -12.95
CA TYR A 148 10.17 14.76 -13.06
C TYR A 148 10.95 15.77 -12.20
N PHE A 149 11.16 15.46 -10.92
CA PHE A 149 11.92 16.31 -10.00
C PHE A 149 13.36 16.59 -10.48
N ARG A 150 14.06 15.57 -11.00
CA ARG A 150 15.42 15.71 -11.58
C ARG A 150 15.44 16.45 -12.92
N GLY A 151 14.39 16.28 -13.74
CA GLY A 151 14.25 16.89 -15.05
C GLY A 151 13.97 18.39 -14.98
N SER A 152 13.18 18.84 -14.01
CA SER A 152 12.88 20.26 -13.77
C SER A 152 14.11 21.12 -13.41
N GLY A 153 15.21 20.49 -12.96
CA GLY A 153 16.47 21.17 -12.65
C GLY A 153 17.37 21.50 -13.85
N LYS A 154 17.08 20.98 -15.05
CA LYS A 154 17.85 21.28 -16.27
C LYS A 154 17.19 22.40 -17.08
N LYS A 155 17.30 23.65 -16.60
CA LYS A 155 17.18 24.81 -17.50
C LYS A 155 18.52 24.94 -18.24
N LEU A 156 18.45 24.95 -19.57
CA LEU A 156 19.58 25.15 -20.48
C LEU A 156 20.37 26.41 -20.09
N PRO A 157 21.71 26.37 -20.07
CA PRO A 157 22.49 27.60 -20.17
C PRO A 157 22.25 28.17 -21.57
N ILE A 158 21.49 29.25 -21.64
CA ILE A 158 21.65 30.28 -22.68
C ILE A 158 22.85 31.13 -22.31
#